data_AF-A0A378RJA2-F1
#
_entry.id   AF-A0A378RJA2-F1
#
_cell.length_a   1.000
_cell.length_b   1.000
_cell.length_c   1.000
_cell.angle_alpha   90.00
_cell.angle_beta   90.00
_cell.angle_gamma   90.00
#
_symmetry.space_group_name_H-M   'P 1'
#
loop_
_entity.id
_entity.type
_entity.pdbx_description
1 polymer ?
#
loop_
_entity_poly.entity_id
_entity_poly.type
_entity_poly.pdbx_seq_one_letter_code
_entity_poly.pdbx_strand_id
1 'polypeptide(L)'
;MKVKQSILVLVVGLLATTGLYACPVCERNQPKLLKGVVHGAGPDSQWDYLIIGIVAIIVVLTLFFSVKWLVKPGEKQGNHIKRTVLNES
;
A
#
# COMPACT_ATOMS: atom_id res chain seq x y z
N MET A 1 -2.57 -27.83 23.56
CA MET A 1 -2.37 -27.45 22.13
C MET A 1 -1.13 -26.57 22.04
N LYS A 2 -0.07 -26.98 21.34
CA LYS A 2 1.11 -26.13 21.14
C LYS A 2 0.78 -25.07 20.09
N VAL A 3 0.30 -23.91 20.52
CA VAL A 3 0.09 -22.76 19.63
C VAL A 3 1.44 -22.40 19.03
N LYS A 4 1.58 -22.49 17.70
CA LYS A 4 2.83 -22.08 17.04
C LYS A 4 3.03 -20.59 17.29
N GLN A 5 4.25 -20.20 17.68
CA GLN A 5 4.58 -18.81 18.00
C GLN A 5 4.21 -17.84 16.86
N SER A 6 4.29 -18.27 15.61
CA SER A 6 3.85 -17.50 14.45
C SER A 6 2.35 -17.17 14.45
N ILE A 7 1.50 -18.08 14.93
CA ILE A 7 0.05 -17.86 15.06
C ILE A 7 -0.23 -16.85 16.17
N LEU A 8 0.51 -16.96 17.28
CA LEU A 8 0.41 -16.00 18.39
C LEU A 8 0.81 -14.59 17.95
N VAL A 9 1.92 -14.45 17.22
CA VAL A 9 2.39 -13.17 16.67
C VAL A 9 1.39 -12.60 15.67
N LEU A 10 0.81 -13.43 14.81
CA LEU A 10 -0.22 -12.99 13.85
C LEU A 10 -1.46 -12.45 14.57
N VAL A 11 -1.95 -13.16 15.59
CA VAL A 11 -3.15 -12.77 16.35
C VAL A 11 -2.90 -11.49 17.15
N VAL A 12 -1.73 -11.36 17.80
CA VAL A 12 -1.34 -10.14 18.51
C VAL A 12 -1.18 -8.95 17.56
N GLY A 13 -0.56 -9.17 16.39
CA GLY A 13 -0.43 -8.14 15.36
C GLY A 13 -1.78 -7.66 14.83
N LEU A 14 -2.74 -8.58 14.66
CA LEU A 14 -4.10 -8.24 14.21
C LEU A 14 -4.86 -7.43 15.28
N LEU A 15 -4.76 -7.84 16.56
CA LEU A 15 -5.42 -7.15 17.67
C LEU A 15 -4.83 -5.77 17.95
N ALA A 16 -3.54 -5.54 17.66
CA ALA A 16 -2.92 -4.21 17.80
C ALA A 16 -3.48 -3.16 16.81
N THR A 17 -4.22 -3.56 15.78
CA THR A 17 -4.82 -2.64 14.79
C THR A 17 -6.14 -2.01 15.23
N THR A 18 -6.71 -2.40 16.38
CA THR A 18 -8.04 -1.90 16.81
C THR A 18 -8.06 -0.43 17.23
N GLY A 19 -6.90 0.23 17.30
CA GLY A 19 -6.76 1.67 17.56
C GLY A 19 -6.93 2.58 16.33
N LEU A 20 -7.37 2.08 15.19
CA LEU A 20 -7.46 2.83 13.93
C LEU A 20 -8.71 3.68 13.76
N TYR A 21 -9.62 3.72 14.75
CA TYR A 21 -10.81 4.55 14.66
C TYR A 21 -10.50 6.01 14.96
N ALA A 22 -10.80 6.88 13.98
CA ALA A 22 -10.67 8.31 14.14
C ALA A 22 -11.56 8.80 15.30
N CYS A 23 -11.02 9.67 16.15
CA CYS A 23 -11.82 10.34 17.18
C CYS A 23 -12.95 11.16 16.52
N PRO A 24 -14.10 11.42 17.18
CA PRO A 24 -15.21 12.18 16.58
C PRO A 24 -14.82 13.58 16.05
N VAL A 25 -13.77 14.16 16.63
CA VAL A 25 -13.18 15.44 16.19
C VAL A 25 -12.35 15.23 14.91
N CYS A 26 -11.56 14.17 14.87
CA CYS A 26 -10.72 13.77 13.76
C CYS A 26 -11.58 13.47 12.51
N GLU A 27 -12.69 12.75 12.70
CA GLU A 27 -13.64 12.38 11.63
C GLU A 27 -14.40 13.59 11.07
N ARG A 28 -14.68 14.61 11.90
CA ARG A 28 -15.31 15.85 11.44
C ARG A 28 -14.43 16.63 10.46
N ASN A 29 -13.12 16.61 10.69
CA ASN A 29 -12.11 17.34 9.90
C ASN A 29 -11.63 16.57 8.66
N GLN A 30 -12.01 15.30 8.51
CA GLN A 30 -11.72 14.52 7.31
C GLN A 30 -12.46 15.09 6.08
N PRO A 31 -11.89 14.92 4.87
CA PRO A 31 -12.51 15.38 3.64
C PRO A 31 -13.84 14.64 3.40
N LYS A 32 -14.87 15.37 2.97
CA LYS A 32 -16.26 14.88 2.85
C LYS A 32 -16.39 13.54 2.11
N LEU A 33 -15.57 13.32 1.08
CA LEU A 33 -15.61 12.13 0.24
C LEU A 33 -14.94 10.90 0.86
N LEU A 34 -14.00 11.08 1.80
CA LEU A 34 -13.19 9.99 2.36
C LEU A 34 -13.31 9.90 3.90
N LYS A 35 -14.39 10.45 4.46
CA LYS A 35 -14.68 10.34 5.90
C LYS A 35 -14.77 8.88 6.32
N GLY A 36 -14.17 8.55 7.46
CA GLY A 36 -14.04 7.20 7.99
C GLY A 36 -12.94 6.35 7.36
N VAL A 37 -12.33 6.78 6.25
CA VAL A 37 -11.28 6.02 5.53
C VAL A 37 -9.89 6.60 5.74
N VAL A 38 -9.76 7.93 5.64
CA VAL A 38 -8.45 8.61 5.77
C VAL A 38 -8.23 9.13 7.17
N HIS A 39 -6.99 9.11 7.66
CA HIS A 39 -6.65 9.75 8.92
C HIS A 39 -6.34 11.25 8.72
N GLY A 40 -6.73 12.10 9.66
CA GLY A 40 -6.35 13.52 9.65
C GLY A 40 -7.23 14.43 8.78
N ALA A 41 -6.83 15.70 8.73
CA ALA A 41 -7.54 16.72 7.97
C ALA A 41 -7.34 16.52 6.46
N GLY A 42 -8.37 16.87 5.69
CA GLY A 42 -8.27 16.90 4.23
C GLY A 42 -7.39 18.04 3.71
N PRO A 43 -7.10 18.06 2.41
CA PRO A 43 -6.39 19.16 1.78
C PRO A 43 -7.12 20.50 1.94
N ASP A 44 -6.37 21.57 2.16
CA ASP A 44 -6.91 22.91 2.42
C ASP A 44 -7.44 23.58 1.15
N SER A 45 -6.77 23.37 -0.01
CA SER A 45 -7.10 24.00 -1.28
C SER A 45 -7.67 23.01 -2.31
N GLN A 46 -8.52 23.50 -3.23
CA GLN A 46 -8.98 22.71 -4.38
C GLN A 46 -7.82 22.28 -5.30
N TRP A 47 -6.74 23.06 -5.34
CA TRP A 47 -5.54 22.71 -6.10
C TRP A 47 -4.80 21.50 -5.53
N ASP A 48 -4.88 21.29 -4.22
CA ASP A 48 -4.23 20.16 -3.56
C ASP A 48 -4.88 18.85 -4.00
N TYR A 49 -6.21 18.84 -4.23
CA TYR A 49 -6.92 17.68 -4.77
C TYR A 49 -6.46 17.32 -6.18
N LEU A 50 -6.16 18.32 -7.02
CA LEU A 50 -5.61 18.09 -8.36
C LEU A 50 -4.21 17.45 -8.28
N ILE A 51 -3.34 17.99 -7.43
CA ILE A 51 -1.99 17.46 -7.22
C ILE A 51 -2.05 16.03 -6.71
N ILE A 52 -2.87 15.76 -5.69
CA ILE A 52 -3.05 14.42 -5.12
C ILE A 52 -3.57 13.45 -6.19
N GLY A 53 -4.51 13.89 -7.04
CA GLY A 53 -5.01 13.07 -8.15
C GLY A 53 -3.91 12.68 -9.15
N ILE A 54 -3.08 13.65 -9.55
CA ILE A 54 -1.96 13.40 -10.47
C ILE A 54 -0.94 12.45 -9.83
N VAL A 55 -0.57 12.68 -8.58
CA VAL A 55 0.37 11.81 -7.84
C VAL A 55 -0.18 10.40 -7.70
N ALA A 56 -1.47 10.24 -7.36
CA ALA A 56 -2.11 8.93 -7.27
C ALA A 56 -2.03 8.16 -8.59
N ILE A 57 -2.27 8.83 -9.73
CA ILE A 57 -2.13 8.22 -11.06
C ILE A 57 -0.68 7.76 -11.30
N ILE A 58 0.31 8.61 -11.01
CA ILE A 58 1.72 8.27 -11.16
C ILE A 58 2.10 7.07 -10.28
N VAL A 59 1.63 7.01 -9.04
CA VAL A 59 1.89 5.89 -8.11
C VAL A 59 1.26 4.60 -8.64
N VAL A 60 0.03 4.63 -9.14
CA VAL A 60 -0.62 3.45 -9.72
C VAL A 60 0.14 2.96 -10.95
N LEU A 61 0.58 3.88 -11.83
CA LEU A 61 1.37 3.52 -13.00
C LEU A 61 2.73 2.92 -12.63
N THR A 62 3.44 3.54 -11.69
CA THR A 62 4.75 3.05 -11.23
C THR A 62 4.63 1.69 -10.54
N LEU A 63 3.60 1.48 -9.71
CA LEU A 63 3.30 0.18 -9.11
C LEU A 63 2.99 -0.87 -10.20
N PHE A 64 2.15 -0.53 -11.17
CA PHE A 64 1.82 -1.43 -12.29
C PHE A 64 3.07 -1.84 -13.07
N PHE A 65 3.93 -0.89 -13.45
CA PHE A 65 5.15 -1.19 -14.19
C PHE A 65 6.18 -1.96 -13.35
N SER A 66 6.30 -1.62 -12.06
CA SER A 66 7.14 -2.35 -11.10
C SER A 66 6.74 -3.82 -11.04
N VAL A 67 5.45 -4.12 -10.84
CA VAL A 67 4.92 -5.49 -10.83
C VAL A 67 5.09 -6.15 -12.19
N LYS A 68 4.76 -5.46 -13.29
CA LYS A 68 4.87 -5.99 -14.67
C LYS A 68 6.29 -6.47 -14.96
N TRP A 69 7.32 -5.68 -14.62
CA TRP A 69 8.72 -6.03 -14.88
C TRP A 69 9.34 -6.94 -13.81
N LEU A 70 8.69 -7.06 -12.65
CA LEU A 70 9.03 -8.09 -11.68
C LEU A 70 8.55 -9.47 -12.15
N VAL A 71 7.32 -9.57 -12.64
CA VAL A 71 6.69 -10.82 -13.09
C VAL A 71 7.18 -11.26 -14.48
N LYS A 72 7.23 -10.33 -15.44
CA LYS A 72 7.62 -10.61 -16.83
C LYS A 72 8.72 -9.64 -17.26
N PRO A 73 9.99 -9.93 -16.93
CA PRO A 73 11.10 -9.10 -17.40
C PRO A 73 11.15 -9.14 -18.93
N GLY A 74 11.30 -7.97 -19.55
CA GLY A 74 11.40 -7.82 -21.02
C GLY A 74 12.79 -8.13 -21.58
N GLU A 75 13.71 -8.59 -20.75
CA GLU A 75 15.11 -8.81 -21.10
C GLU A 75 15.28 -10.13 -21.85
N LYS A 76 15.84 -10.03 -23.06
CA LYS A 76 16.10 -11.18 -23.94
C LYS A 76 17.48 -11.80 -23.74
N GLN A 77 18.35 -11.17 -22.96
CA GLN A 77 19.72 -11.63 -22.77
C GLN A 77 19.78 -12.75 -21.72
N GLY A 78 20.44 -13.86 -22.06
CA GLY A 78 20.52 -15.06 -21.22
C GLY A 78 21.36 -14.89 -19.95
N ASN A 79 22.25 -13.89 -19.89
CA ASN A 79 23.17 -13.65 -18.77
C ASN A 79 22.64 -12.61 -17.76
N HIS A 80 21.32 -12.41 -17.68
CA HIS A 80 20.77 -11.47 -16.70
C HIS A 80 20.54 -12.16 -15.35
N ILE A 81 20.98 -11.52 -14.25
CA ILE A 81 20.89 -12.03 -12.87
C ILE A 81 19.47 -12.49 -12.50
N LYS A 82 18.44 -11.86 -13.10
CA LYS A 82 17.04 -12.17 -12.83
C LYS A 82 16.57 -13.46 -13.52
N ARG A 83 17.22 -13.90 -14.60
CA ARG A 83 16.99 -15.23 -15.22
C ARG A 83 17.68 -16.32 -14.42
N THR A 84 18.83 -16.05 -13.81
CA THR A 84 19.46 -16.99 -12.87
C THR A 84 18.46 -17.30 -11.75
N VAL A 85 17.99 -16.31 -10.98
CA VAL A 85 17.08 -16.57 -9.85
C VAL A 85 15.74 -17.23 -10.22
N LEU A 86 15.18 -16.97 -11.42
CA LEU A 86 13.87 -17.49 -11.83
C LEU A 86 13.91 -18.84 -12.58
N ASN A 87 15.08 -19.28 -13.09
CA ASN A 87 15.25 -20.57 -13.78
C ASN A 87 16.11 -21.57 -12.98
N GLU A 88 16.39 -21.30 -11.70
CA GLU A 88 17.05 -22.27 -10.82
C GLU A 88 16.00 -23.32 -10.39
N SER A 89 16.03 -24.44 -11.14
CA SER A 89 15.39 -25.75 -10.95
C SER A 89 13.87 -25.81 -10.82
#